data_AF-A0A8J6XMK1-F1
#
_entry.id   AF-A0A8J6XMK1-F1
#
_cell.length_a   1.000
_cell.length_b   1.000
_cell.length_c   1.000
_cell.angle_alpha   90.00
_cell.angle_beta   90.00
_cell.angle_gamma   90.00
#
_symmetry.space_group_name_H-M   'P 1'
#
loop_
_entity.id
_entity.type
_entity.pdbx_description
1 polymer ?
#
loop_
_entity_poly.entity_id
_entity_poly.type
_entity_poly.pdbx_seq_one_letter_code
_entity_poly.pdbx_strand_id
1 'polypeptide(L)'
;MNLKTRAEWSSKSLAEKMELWDKIEKNIQQKSNIEQEKEQEISNLINNKVKLSFIGHSMGCFVVTNVIRTLSDVFDPSALNQTTSEIGHSFCLCRLVLVAPDIPVESIMPGRANFLSHSLRRCQEAYVFSNEGDLALRLASTAANYFVFPAKTRFSGYKLGNLTSLRFQNKYDESNKLIPEQEYGIVNLKEGNIDSPYKYLEVRASNLEHRNLCELEYTKLCETIPGSIDKDDIQVSDLFTYFDCTDYTDVKDYVATGLQNVQSQGIVSYALKKSSLNFPDYFRLGLAYFVYKGAKNIDTHGGYFDGKFSQKAIYEIAFLGFKGFLLSYLSNSQLKSRGSQQFDGLPLNEREKLLKDFSDDCKSKGIQVVLSPKRYKEIK
;
A
#
# COMPACT_ATOMS: atom_id res chain seq x y z
N MET A 1 -28.05 32.53 -11.04
CA MET A 1 -29.42 33.02 -11.31
C MET A 1 -29.30 34.21 -12.27
N ASN A 2 -29.83 34.08 -13.49
CA ASN A 2 -29.60 35.04 -14.58
C ASN A 2 -30.43 36.32 -14.38
N LEU A 3 -29.93 37.52 -14.72
CA LEU A 3 -30.58 38.82 -14.43
C LEU A 3 -32.03 38.94 -14.93
N LYS A 4 -32.44 38.23 -15.99
CA LYS A 4 -33.83 38.16 -16.47
C LYS A 4 -34.83 37.54 -15.47
N THR A 5 -34.36 36.63 -14.60
CA THR A 5 -35.23 35.89 -13.65
C THR A 5 -35.63 36.68 -12.40
N ARG A 6 -34.92 37.77 -12.08
CA ARG A 6 -35.14 38.53 -10.83
C ARG A 6 -36.35 39.48 -10.93
N ALA A 7 -36.56 40.08 -12.10
CA ALA A 7 -37.70 40.98 -12.37
C ALA A 7 -39.04 40.22 -12.49
N GLU A 8 -39.02 39.06 -13.14
CA GLU A 8 -40.18 38.14 -13.22
C GLU A 8 -40.52 37.51 -11.86
N TRP A 9 -39.54 37.35 -10.98
CA TRP A 9 -39.80 36.89 -9.62
C TRP A 9 -40.47 37.96 -8.77
N SER A 10 -40.08 39.23 -8.89
CA SER A 10 -40.68 40.32 -8.12
C SER A 10 -42.14 40.60 -8.47
N SER A 11 -42.57 40.35 -9.71
CA SER A 11 -43.94 40.61 -10.18
C SER A 11 -44.97 39.52 -9.82
N LYS A 12 -44.53 38.34 -9.34
CA LYS A 12 -45.44 37.26 -8.93
C LYS A 12 -46.07 37.50 -7.57
N SER A 13 -47.34 37.13 -7.44
CA SER A 13 -48.07 37.13 -6.18
C SER A 13 -47.44 36.15 -5.17
N LEU A 14 -47.74 36.34 -3.88
CA LEU A 14 -47.23 35.47 -2.82
C LEU A 14 -47.65 34.00 -3.04
N ALA A 15 -48.89 33.78 -3.48
CA ALA A 15 -49.42 32.44 -3.76
C ALA A 15 -48.66 31.74 -4.90
N GLU A 16 -48.39 32.44 -6.01
CA GLU A 16 -47.63 31.89 -7.15
C GLU A 16 -46.17 31.60 -6.79
N LYS A 17 -45.57 32.38 -5.88
CA LYS A 17 -44.23 32.11 -5.36
C LYS A 17 -44.21 30.86 -4.50
N MET A 18 -45.18 30.68 -3.62
CA MET A 18 -45.30 29.48 -2.78
C MET A 18 -45.49 28.22 -3.62
N GLU A 19 -46.36 28.27 -4.64
CA GLU A 19 -46.56 27.14 -5.55
C GLU A 19 -45.28 26.78 -6.34
N LEU A 20 -44.51 27.79 -6.75
CA LEU A 20 -43.22 27.54 -7.42
C LEU A 20 -42.20 26.91 -6.48
N TRP A 21 -42.15 27.33 -5.22
CA TRP A 21 -41.27 26.75 -4.20
C TRP A 21 -41.62 25.29 -3.91
N ASP A 22 -42.89 24.96 -3.71
CA ASP A 22 -43.37 23.59 -3.53
C ASP A 22 -42.97 22.70 -4.72
N LYS A 23 -43.05 23.23 -5.94
CA LYS A 23 -42.66 22.51 -7.16
C LYS A 23 -41.14 22.29 -7.25
N ILE A 24 -40.34 23.25 -6.80
CA ILE A 24 -38.87 23.12 -6.73
C ILE A 24 -38.48 22.09 -5.67
N GLU A 25 -39.09 22.15 -4.49
CA GLU A 25 -38.81 21.24 -3.37
C GLU A 25 -39.16 19.79 -3.74
N LYS A 26 -40.32 19.55 -4.35
CA LYS A 26 -40.69 18.23 -4.89
C LYS A 26 -39.70 17.72 -5.93
N ASN A 27 -39.22 18.59 -6.83
CA ASN A 27 -38.23 18.20 -7.84
C ASN A 27 -36.84 17.89 -7.23
N ILE A 28 -36.44 18.62 -6.18
CA ILE A 28 -35.20 18.35 -5.45
C ILE A 28 -35.29 17.01 -4.73
N GLN A 29 -36.41 16.76 -4.04
CA GLN A 29 -36.64 15.53 -3.30
C GLN A 29 -36.79 14.31 -4.21
N GLN A 30 -37.41 14.48 -5.38
CA GLN A 30 -37.49 13.43 -6.38
C GLN A 30 -36.12 13.13 -7.01
N LYS A 31 -35.29 14.15 -7.26
CA LYS A 31 -33.91 13.95 -7.71
C LYS A 31 -33.05 13.23 -6.67
N SER A 32 -33.15 13.61 -5.40
CA SER A 32 -32.39 12.93 -4.33
C SER A 32 -32.81 11.48 -4.17
N ASN A 33 -34.11 11.17 -4.30
CA ASN A 33 -34.60 9.79 -4.23
C ASN A 33 -34.10 8.95 -5.43
N ILE A 34 -34.08 9.51 -6.64
CA ILE A 34 -33.54 8.83 -7.84
C ILE A 34 -32.03 8.59 -7.71
N GLU A 35 -31.29 9.55 -7.14
CA GLU A 35 -29.85 9.37 -6.87
C GLU A 35 -29.61 8.27 -5.83
N GLN A 36 -30.38 8.25 -4.75
CA GLN A 36 -30.32 7.19 -3.73
C GLN A 36 -30.69 5.82 -4.30
N GLU A 37 -31.76 5.71 -5.09
CA GLU A 37 -32.16 4.47 -5.76
C GLU A 37 -31.07 3.96 -6.71
N LYS A 38 -30.43 4.86 -7.48
CA LYS A 38 -29.30 4.50 -8.35
C LYS A 38 -28.07 4.07 -7.56
N GLU A 39 -27.72 4.74 -6.47
CA GLU A 39 -26.61 4.34 -5.60
C GLU A 39 -26.86 2.96 -4.99
N GLN A 40 -28.11 2.69 -4.61
CA GLN A 40 -28.51 1.41 -4.03
C GLN A 40 -28.53 0.29 -5.07
N GLU A 41 -28.95 0.57 -6.30
CA GLU A 41 -28.90 -0.37 -7.43
C GLU A 41 -27.45 -0.66 -7.87
N ILE A 42 -26.59 0.35 -7.93
CA ILE A 42 -25.14 0.20 -8.17
C ILE A 42 -24.49 -0.62 -7.06
N SER A 43 -24.82 -0.36 -5.79
CA SER A 43 -24.33 -1.13 -4.65
C SER A 43 -24.76 -2.61 -4.73
N ASN A 44 -26.00 -2.88 -5.14
CA ASN A 44 -26.50 -4.23 -5.34
C ASN A 44 -25.81 -4.94 -6.52
N LEU A 45 -25.55 -4.22 -7.62
CA LEU A 45 -24.80 -4.74 -8.76
C LEU A 45 -23.34 -5.07 -8.37
N ILE A 46 -22.68 -4.20 -7.60
CA ILE A 46 -21.33 -4.44 -7.07
C ILE A 46 -21.31 -5.66 -6.13
N ASN A 47 -22.34 -5.81 -5.28
CA ASN A 47 -22.46 -6.97 -4.39
C ASN A 47 -22.66 -8.30 -5.12
N ASN A 48 -23.16 -8.27 -6.36
CA ASN A 48 -23.31 -9.46 -7.20
C ASN A 48 -22.07 -9.81 -8.04
N LYS A 49 -21.03 -8.96 -8.04
CA LYS A 49 -19.79 -9.23 -8.78
C LYS A 49 -18.84 -10.13 -8.00
N VAL A 50 -18.11 -10.97 -8.73
CA VAL A 50 -17.05 -11.82 -8.18
C VAL A 50 -15.86 -10.93 -7.78
N LYS A 51 -15.51 -10.98 -6.49
CA LYS A 51 -14.40 -10.23 -5.91
C LYS A 51 -13.09 -10.97 -6.15
N LEU A 52 -12.14 -10.29 -6.80
CA LEU A 52 -10.81 -10.82 -7.11
C LEU A 52 -9.77 -10.16 -6.22
N SER A 53 -8.99 -10.97 -5.52
CA SER A 53 -7.80 -10.55 -4.76
C SER A 53 -6.59 -11.31 -5.27
N PHE A 54 -5.46 -10.62 -5.39
CA PHE A 54 -4.21 -11.19 -5.89
C PHE A 54 -3.11 -11.08 -4.84
N ILE A 55 -2.37 -12.16 -4.65
CA ILE A 55 -1.14 -12.18 -3.87
C ILE A 55 -0.01 -12.55 -4.84
N GLY A 56 0.96 -11.65 -4.98
CA GLY A 56 2.19 -11.89 -5.71
C GLY A 56 3.36 -11.99 -4.73
N HIS A 57 4.26 -12.93 -4.97
CA HIS A 57 5.55 -13.00 -4.28
C HIS A 57 6.68 -12.94 -5.29
N SER A 58 7.75 -12.18 -5.03
CA SER A 58 8.92 -12.12 -5.93
C SER A 58 8.53 -11.73 -7.36
N MET A 59 9.00 -12.47 -8.36
CA MET A 59 8.58 -12.36 -9.77
C MET A 59 7.08 -12.60 -9.98
N GLY A 60 6.41 -13.33 -9.08
CA GLY A 60 4.95 -13.47 -9.08
C GLY A 60 4.24 -12.12 -8.98
N CYS A 61 4.85 -11.11 -8.35
CA CYS A 61 4.35 -9.73 -8.35
C CYS A 61 4.24 -9.15 -9.78
N PHE A 62 5.27 -9.38 -10.59
CA PHE A 62 5.27 -8.97 -12.00
C PHE A 62 4.21 -9.72 -12.80
N VAL A 63 4.01 -11.02 -12.53
CA VAL A 63 2.97 -11.81 -13.19
C VAL A 63 1.57 -11.29 -12.85
N VAL A 64 1.24 -11.11 -11.57
CA VAL A 64 -0.13 -10.71 -11.17
C VAL A 64 -0.48 -9.30 -11.66
N THR A 65 0.48 -8.37 -11.66
CA THR A 65 0.27 -7.01 -12.20
C THR A 65 0.00 -7.03 -13.70
N ASN A 66 0.71 -7.88 -14.46
CA ASN A 66 0.40 -8.08 -15.87
C ASN A 66 -0.96 -8.76 -16.09
N VAL A 67 -1.32 -9.75 -15.26
CA VAL A 67 -2.65 -10.38 -15.32
C VAL A 67 -3.76 -9.36 -15.08
N ILE A 68 -3.65 -8.53 -14.05
CA ILE A 68 -4.61 -7.45 -13.77
C ILE A 68 -4.76 -6.53 -14.98
N ARG A 69 -3.64 -6.15 -15.60
CA ARG A 69 -3.67 -5.36 -16.82
C ARG A 69 -4.36 -6.08 -17.97
N THR A 70 -4.00 -7.33 -18.26
CA THR A 70 -4.62 -8.07 -19.36
C THR A 70 -6.12 -8.24 -19.14
N LEU A 71 -6.55 -8.58 -17.92
CA LEU A 71 -7.97 -8.65 -17.57
C LEU A 71 -8.66 -7.30 -17.79
N SER A 72 -8.00 -6.23 -17.37
CA SER A 72 -8.48 -4.86 -17.56
C SER A 72 -8.64 -4.50 -19.04
N ASP A 73 -7.61 -4.73 -19.85
CA ASP A 73 -7.57 -4.36 -21.26
C ASP A 73 -8.56 -5.19 -22.10
N VAL A 74 -8.73 -6.48 -21.76
CA VAL A 74 -9.60 -7.41 -22.51
C VAL A 74 -11.07 -7.22 -22.16
N PHE A 75 -11.40 -7.13 -20.87
CA PHE A 75 -12.81 -7.13 -20.42
C PHE A 75 -13.36 -5.71 -20.24
N ASP A 76 -12.52 -4.68 -20.27
CA ASP A 76 -12.94 -3.30 -20.17
C ASP A 76 -12.03 -2.36 -20.99
N PRO A 77 -12.12 -2.40 -22.33
CA PRO A 77 -11.31 -1.54 -23.21
C PRO A 77 -11.52 -0.03 -22.97
N SER A 78 -12.64 0.33 -22.34
CA SER A 78 -12.98 1.71 -22.00
C SER A 78 -12.29 2.23 -20.73
N ALA A 79 -11.68 1.33 -19.96
CA ALA A 79 -11.09 1.66 -18.67
C ALA A 79 -9.61 2.06 -18.70
N LEU A 80 -9.02 2.26 -19.87
CA LEU A 80 -7.67 2.85 -20.00
C LEU A 80 -7.55 4.22 -19.29
N ASN A 81 -8.68 4.91 -19.10
CA ASN A 81 -8.76 6.19 -18.39
C ASN A 81 -9.61 6.13 -17.10
N GLN A 82 -10.09 4.95 -16.68
CA GLN A 82 -10.96 4.81 -15.51
C GLN A 82 -10.18 4.24 -14.32
N THR A 83 -10.45 4.79 -13.13
CA THR A 83 -9.91 4.32 -11.84
C THR A 83 -10.82 3.30 -11.16
N THR A 84 -11.79 2.75 -11.89
CA THR A 84 -12.79 1.85 -11.34
C THR A 84 -12.17 0.47 -11.07
N SER A 85 -12.61 -0.13 -9.96
CA SER A 85 -12.22 -1.49 -9.59
C SER A 85 -12.99 -2.57 -10.34
N GLU A 86 -14.04 -2.19 -11.03
CA GLU A 86 -14.88 -3.10 -11.79
C GLU A 86 -14.17 -3.50 -13.08
N ILE A 87 -14.23 -4.78 -13.44
CA ILE A 87 -13.78 -5.30 -14.72
C ILE A 87 -15.00 -5.88 -15.43
N GLY A 88 -15.49 -5.14 -16.43
CA GLY A 88 -16.72 -5.48 -17.14
C GLY A 88 -17.91 -5.64 -16.19
N HIS A 89 -18.78 -6.61 -16.47
CA HIS A 89 -20.01 -6.82 -15.70
C HIS A 89 -19.89 -7.81 -14.55
N SER A 90 -18.84 -8.64 -14.52
CA SER A 90 -18.80 -9.83 -13.65
C SER A 90 -17.78 -9.75 -12.52
N PHE A 91 -16.72 -8.95 -12.67
CA PHE A 91 -15.57 -8.98 -11.75
C PHE A 91 -15.33 -7.62 -11.10
N CYS A 92 -14.75 -7.66 -9.90
CA CYS A 92 -14.29 -6.49 -9.16
C CYS A 92 -12.92 -6.78 -8.53
N LEU A 93 -11.93 -5.94 -8.82
CA LEU A 93 -10.58 -5.98 -8.27
C LEU A 93 -10.56 -5.39 -6.86
N CYS A 94 -10.50 -6.25 -5.86
CA CYS A 94 -10.47 -5.84 -4.46
C CYS A 94 -9.05 -5.52 -4.01
N ARG A 95 -8.21 -6.54 -3.78
CA ARG A 95 -6.87 -6.35 -3.21
C ARG A 95 -5.74 -6.83 -4.10
N LEU A 96 -4.64 -6.10 -4.05
CA LEU A 96 -3.34 -6.52 -4.57
C LEU A 96 -2.31 -6.51 -3.43
N VAL A 97 -1.82 -7.68 -3.05
CA VAL A 97 -0.75 -7.83 -2.05
C VAL A 97 0.53 -8.26 -2.77
N LEU A 98 1.54 -7.39 -2.75
CA LEU A 98 2.85 -7.62 -3.34
C LEU A 98 3.85 -7.91 -2.23
N VAL A 99 4.47 -9.08 -2.25
CA VAL A 99 5.43 -9.53 -1.22
C VAL A 99 6.79 -9.71 -1.86
N ALA A 100 7.82 -9.07 -1.30
CA ALA A 100 9.19 -9.07 -1.83
C ALA A 100 9.23 -8.76 -3.35
N PRO A 101 8.61 -7.66 -3.81
CA PRO A 101 8.31 -7.48 -5.23
C PRO A 101 9.56 -7.33 -6.09
N ASP A 102 9.70 -8.26 -7.06
CA ASP A 102 10.67 -8.17 -8.14
C ASP A 102 10.06 -7.46 -9.35
N ILE A 103 9.81 -6.15 -9.20
CA ILE A 103 9.27 -5.27 -10.25
C ILE A 103 10.22 -4.06 -10.34
N PRO A 104 10.59 -3.52 -11.51
CA PRO A 104 11.43 -2.33 -11.58
C PRO A 104 10.84 -1.13 -10.81
N VAL A 105 11.63 -0.38 -10.05
CA VAL A 105 11.21 0.80 -9.26
C VAL A 105 10.72 1.93 -10.16
N GLU A 106 11.16 1.94 -11.41
CA GLU A 106 10.65 2.85 -12.43
C GLU A 106 9.14 2.65 -12.65
N SER A 107 8.61 1.48 -12.25
CA SER A 107 7.17 1.17 -12.19
C SER A 107 6.44 1.80 -11.00
N ILE A 108 7.09 2.57 -10.13
CA ILE A 108 6.38 3.48 -9.20
C ILE A 108 6.61 4.95 -9.54
N MET A 109 7.43 5.24 -10.54
CA MET A 109 7.66 6.61 -10.99
C MET A 109 6.49 7.10 -11.86
N PRO A 110 6.15 8.39 -11.82
CA PRO A 110 5.20 8.99 -12.76
C PRO A 110 5.70 8.79 -14.19
N GLY A 111 4.88 8.15 -15.03
CA GLY A 111 5.22 7.84 -16.42
C GLY A 111 4.11 7.06 -17.12
N ARG A 112 3.84 7.38 -18.40
CA ARG A 112 2.67 6.89 -19.15
C ARG A 112 2.62 5.38 -19.44
N ALA A 113 3.71 4.64 -19.24
CA ALA A 113 3.82 3.20 -19.54
C ALA A 113 3.93 2.31 -18.29
N ASN A 114 3.42 2.77 -17.15
CA ASN A 114 3.62 2.12 -15.88
C ASN A 114 2.53 1.06 -15.58
N PHE A 115 2.84 -0.21 -15.87
CA PHE A 115 1.98 -1.38 -15.63
C PHE A 115 1.49 -1.51 -14.18
N LEU A 116 2.38 -1.21 -13.23
CA LEU A 116 2.07 -1.26 -11.81
C LEU A 116 1.12 -0.14 -11.41
N SER A 117 1.37 1.09 -11.86
CA SER A 117 0.46 2.23 -11.63
C SER A 117 -0.96 1.93 -12.11
N HIS A 118 -1.11 1.36 -13.30
CA HIS A 118 -2.42 0.96 -13.82
C HIS A 118 -3.11 -0.08 -12.93
N SER A 119 -2.37 -1.11 -12.49
CA SER A 119 -2.89 -2.15 -11.60
C SER A 119 -3.31 -1.57 -10.24
N LEU A 120 -2.48 -0.70 -9.65
CA LEU A 120 -2.70 -0.05 -8.36
C LEU A 120 -3.89 0.92 -8.38
N ARG A 121 -4.15 1.60 -9.50
CA ARG A 121 -5.31 2.50 -9.65
C ARG A 121 -6.62 1.72 -9.61
N ARG A 122 -6.66 0.54 -10.21
CA ARG A 122 -7.89 -0.27 -10.30
C ARG A 122 -8.17 -1.09 -9.05
N CYS A 123 -7.16 -1.59 -8.34
CA CYS A 123 -7.43 -2.28 -7.08
C CYS A 123 -8.02 -1.33 -6.04
N GLN A 124 -9.03 -1.78 -5.29
CA GLN A 124 -9.60 -0.99 -4.17
C GLN A 124 -8.56 -0.76 -3.08
N GLU A 125 -7.74 -1.76 -2.80
CA GLU A 125 -6.64 -1.68 -1.83
C GLU A 125 -5.38 -2.34 -2.42
N ALA A 126 -4.20 -1.80 -2.09
CA ALA A 126 -2.93 -2.37 -2.49
C ALA A 126 -1.90 -2.28 -1.36
N TYR A 127 -1.06 -3.31 -1.26
CA TYR A 127 -0.12 -3.50 -0.17
C TYR A 127 1.21 -3.99 -0.71
N VAL A 128 2.30 -3.46 -0.17
CA VAL A 128 3.67 -3.83 -0.54
C VAL A 128 4.41 -4.22 0.73
N PHE A 129 4.84 -5.46 0.82
CA PHE A 129 5.73 -5.96 1.85
C PHE A 129 7.14 -6.08 1.27
N SER A 130 8.09 -5.39 1.86
CA SER A 130 9.47 -5.39 1.39
C SER A 130 10.45 -5.28 2.56
N ASN A 131 11.72 -5.51 2.28
CA ASN A 131 12.80 -5.45 3.24
C ASN A 131 14.10 -5.07 2.53
N GLU A 132 14.95 -4.31 3.21
CA GLU A 132 16.26 -3.93 2.67
C GLU A 132 17.17 -5.15 2.43
N GLY A 133 16.96 -6.24 3.18
CA GLY A 133 17.76 -7.47 3.08
C GLY A 133 17.70 -8.14 1.71
N ASP A 134 16.63 -7.94 0.93
CA ASP A 134 16.53 -8.42 -0.46
C ASP A 134 17.63 -7.84 -1.36
N LEU A 135 18.21 -6.70 -0.98
CA LEU A 135 19.36 -6.11 -1.65
C LEU A 135 20.60 -7.01 -1.59
N ALA A 136 20.75 -7.82 -0.55
CA ALA A 136 21.87 -8.75 -0.41
C ALA A 136 21.88 -9.79 -1.54
N LEU A 137 20.70 -10.30 -1.91
CA LEU A 137 20.55 -11.26 -3.02
C LEU A 137 20.88 -10.60 -4.36
N ARG A 138 20.53 -9.33 -4.53
CA ARG A 138 20.92 -8.57 -5.71
C ARG A 138 22.42 -8.33 -5.75
N LEU A 139 23.06 -7.90 -4.66
CA LEU A 139 24.50 -7.71 -4.62
C LEU A 139 25.24 -9.01 -4.94
N ALA A 140 24.75 -10.16 -4.46
CA ALA A 140 25.28 -11.47 -4.82
C ALA A 140 25.11 -11.77 -6.32
N SER A 141 23.93 -11.55 -6.88
CA SER A 141 23.65 -11.75 -8.31
C SER A 141 24.43 -10.79 -9.20
N THR A 142 24.49 -9.51 -8.85
CA THR A 142 25.26 -8.48 -9.54
C THR A 142 26.75 -8.75 -9.42
N ALA A 143 27.28 -9.19 -8.28
CA ALA A 143 28.69 -9.58 -8.18
C ALA A 143 28.99 -10.77 -9.09
N ALA A 144 28.17 -11.82 -9.05
CA ALA A 144 28.29 -12.99 -9.92
C ALA A 144 28.23 -12.60 -11.41
N ASN A 145 27.35 -11.68 -11.77
CA ASN A 145 27.20 -11.18 -13.14
C ASN A 145 28.23 -10.13 -13.52
N TYR A 146 28.78 -9.35 -12.60
CA TYR A 146 29.81 -8.33 -12.85
C TYR A 146 31.15 -8.99 -13.20
N PHE A 147 31.43 -10.16 -12.62
CA PHE A 147 32.52 -11.03 -13.08
C PHE A 147 32.35 -11.47 -14.54
N VAL A 148 31.11 -11.48 -15.06
CA VAL A 148 30.80 -11.87 -16.44
C VAL A 148 30.63 -10.65 -17.36
N PHE A 149 30.11 -9.52 -16.86
CA PHE A 149 29.87 -8.28 -17.61
C PHE A 149 30.02 -7.02 -16.73
N PRO A 150 31.15 -6.30 -16.80
CA PRO A 150 31.37 -5.11 -15.99
C PRO A 150 30.58 -3.91 -16.54
N ALA A 151 29.44 -3.59 -15.93
CA ALA A 151 28.68 -2.37 -16.22
C ALA A 151 28.98 -1.32 -15.14
N LYS A 152 29.94 -0.41 -15.40
CA LYS A 152 30.07 0.84 -14.65
C LYS A 152 28.97 1.80 -15.15
N THR A 153 28.27 2.46 -14.22
CA THR A 153 27.50 3.72 -14.40
C THR A 153 26.02 3.75 -14.81
N ARG A 154 25.23 2.66 -14.79
CA ARG A 154 23.79 2.79 -15.05
C ARG A 154 22.91 2.76 -13.81
N PHE A 155 22.19 3.87 -13.61
CA PHE A 155 21.06 4.07 -12.70
C PHE A 155 19.80 3.32 -13.20
N SER A 156 19.95 2.09 -13.72
CA SER A 156 18.88 1.29 -14.33
C SER A 156 18.79 -0.08 -13.66
N GLY A 157 17.60 -0.47 -13.20
CA GLY A 157 17.36 -1.81 -12.64
C GLY A 157 17.11 -1.85 -11.13
N TYR A 158 16.74 -0.73 -10.51
CA TYR A 158 16.17 -0.74 -9.17
C TYR A 158 14.85 -1.48 -9.18
N LYS A 159 14.51 -2.19 -8.12
CA LYS A 159 13.24 -2.92 -7.99
C LYS A 159 12.38 -2.26 -6.92
N LEU A 160 11.08 -2.54 -6.89
CA LEU A 160 10.17 -2.10 -5.85
C LEU A 160 10.57 -2.67 -4.49
N GLY A 161 11.25 -3.82 -4.47
CA GLY A 161 11.95 -4.35 -3.30
C GLY A 161 13.04 -3.44 -2.71
N ASN A 162 13.48 -2.40 -3.45
CA ASN A 162 14.43 -1.40 -2.97
C ASN A 162 13.78 -0.22 -2.26
N LEU A 163 12.46 -0.17 -2.24
CA LEU A 163 11.75 0.81 -1.44
C LEU A 163 12.04 0.53 0.03
N THR A 164 12.29 1.55 0.82
CA THR A 164 12.40 1.48 2.29
C THR A 164 11.67 2.66 2.88
N SER A 165 11.29 2.55 4.16
CA SER A 165 10.84 3.70 4.91
C SER A 165 11.97 4.75 5.00
N LEU A 166 11.60 6.04 4.99
CA LEU A 166 12.56 7.13 5.07
C LEU A 166 13.27 7.04 6.41
N ARG A 167 14.57 6.79 6.37
CA ARG A 167 15.44 6.66 7.55
C ARG A 167 16.56 7.70 7.54
N PHE A 168 16.62 8.54 6.51
CA PHE A 168 17.65 9.53 6.29
C PHE A 168 17.19 10.98 6.52
N GLN A 169 18.05 11.76 7.17
CA GLN A 169 18.02 13.21 7.28
C GLN A 169 19.12 13.88 6.46
N ASN A 170 20.27 13.21 6.18
CA ASN A 170 21.31 13.78 5.31
C ASN A 170 22.27 12.73 4.69
N LYS A 171 23.08 13.16 3.71
CA LYS A 171 24.09 12.35 2.98
C LYS A 171 25.22 11.73 3.84
N TYR A 172 25.31 12.12 5.11
CA TYR A 172 26.28 11.63 6.08
C TYR A 172 25.61 10.80 7.18
N ASP A 173 24.34 10.42 7.00
CA ASP A 173 23.65 9.65 8.02
C ASP A 173 24.49 8.44 8.41
N GLU A 174 24.72 8.35 9.70
CA GLU A 174 25.64 7.39 10.26
C GLU A 174 25.11 6.00 9.96
N SER A 175 25.71 5.32 8.98
CA SER A 175 25.55 3.89 8.82
C SER A 175 25.86 3.26 10.18
N ASN A 176 24.93 2.47 10.72
CA ASN A 176 24.89 1.93 12.10
C ASN A 176 24.17 2.75 13.19
N LYS A 177 23.53 3.90 12.90
CA LYS A 177 22.64 4.52 13.88
C LYS A 177 21.48 3.57 14.19
N LEU A 178 21.26 3.29 15.47
CA LEU A 178 20.13 2.48 15.90
C LEU A 178 18.83 3.29 15.76
N ILE A 179 17.83 2.67 15.18
CA ILE A 179 16.48 3.22 15.05
C ILE A 179 15.81 3.13 16.43
N PRO A 180 15.39 4.26 17.01
CA PRO A 180 14.61 4.29 18.23
C PRO A 180 13.32 3.49 18.07
N GLU A 181 12.88 2.81 19.13
CA GLU A 181 11.65 2.00 19.09
C GLU A 181 10.42 2.82 18.68
N GLN A 182 10.41 4.12 18.99
CA GLN A 182 9.33 5.05 18.67
C GLN A 182 9.18 5.31 17.16
N GLU A 183 10.19 4.98 16.34
CA GLU A 183 10.15 5.14 14.89
C GLU A 183 9.53 3.92 14.17
N TYR A 184 9.15 2.87 14.91
CA TYR A 184 8.39 1.73 14.39
C TYR A 184 6.87 1.87 14.61
N GLY A 185 6.08 1.07 13.89
CA GLY A 185 4.62 1.22 13.82
C GLY A 185 4.18 2.01 12.59
N ILE A 186 3.05 2.71 12.67
CA ILE A 186 2.57 3.56 11.57
C ILE A 186 3.29 4.90 11.59
N VAL A 187 4.22 5.10 10.64
CA VAL A 187 5.15 6.25 10.70
C VAL A 187 4.60 7.54 10.11
N ASN A 188 3.60 7.45 9.22
CA ASN A 188 2.97 8.61 8.59
C ASN A 188 1.63 8.99 9.21
N LEU A 189 1.31 8.48 10.40
CA LEU A 189 0.12 8.87 11.17
C LEU A 189 0.52 9.90 12.24
N LYS A 190 0.14 11.16 12.03
CA LYS A 190 0.43 12.29 12.93
C LYS A 190 -0.85 12.95 13.37
N GLU A 191 -1.13 12.94 14.68
CA GLU A 191 -2.32 13.59 15.27
C GLU A 191 -3.62 13.16 14.56
N GLY A 192 -3.73 11.87 14.24
CA GLY A 192 -4.86 11.30 13.50
C GLY A 192 -4.86 11.61 12.00
N ASN A 193 -3.92 12.38 11.44
CA ASN A 193 -3.81 12.64 10.00
C ASN A 193 -2.76 11.74 9.34
N ILE A 194 -3.12 11.14 8.20
CA ILE A 194 -2.21 10.36 7.37
C ILE A 194 -1.52 11.32 6.40
N ASP A 195 -0.23 11.53 6.58
CA ASP A 195 0.60 12.34 5.69
C ASP A 195 1.00 11.54 4.44
N SER A 196 1.37 12.22 3.36
CA SER A 196 1.65 11.56 2.08
C SER A 196 2.82 10.57 2.21
N PRO A 197 2.66 9.30 1.77
CA PRO A 197 3.69 8.26 1.79
C PRO A 197 4.99 8.68 1.14
N TYR A 198 4.91 9.59 0.18
CA TYR A 198 6.04 10.11 -0.57
C TYR A 198 7.12 10.77 0.30
N LYS A 199 6.74 11.33 1.45
CA LYS A 199 7.68 11.90 2.44
C LYS A 199 8.31 10.86 3.37
N TYR A 200 7.84 9.62 3.33
CA TYR A 200 8.22 8.55 4.26
C TYR A 200 8.80 7.35 3.51
N LEU A 201 9.08 7.48 2.22
CA LEU A 201 9.59 6.42 1.37
C LEU A 201 10.81 6.90 0.59
N GLU A 202 11.81 6.04 0.49
CA GLU A 202 13.05 6.26 -0.24
C GLU A 202 13.41 5.02 -1.06
N VAL A 203 14.19 5.20 -2.13
CA VAL A 203 14.75 4.08 -2.90
C VAL A 203 16.20 3.93 -2.49
N ARG A 204 16.55 2.72 -2.02
CA ARG A 204 17.91 2.42 -1.56
C ARG A 204 18.59 1.38 -2.45
N ALA A 205 19.78 1.71 -2.91
CA ALA A 205 20.62 0.87 -3.76
C ALA A 205 21.82 0.28 -3.01
N SER A 206 22.29 1.01 -2.01
CA SER A 206 23.31 0.63 -1.04
C SER A 206 23.25 1.59 0.15
N ASN A 207 24.10 1.39 1.15
CA ASN A 207 24.29 2.35 2.23
C ASN A 207 24.83 3.71 1.76
N LEU A 208 25.43 3.80 0.56
CA LEU A 208 25.99 5.03 0.00
C LEU A 208 25.13 5.63 -1.12
N GLU A 209 24.15 4.88 -1.61
CA GLU A 209 23.32 5.28 -2.74
C GLU A 209 21.86 5.09 -2.37
N HIS A 210 21.23 6.21 -2.04
CA HIS A 210 19.82 6.34 -1.72
C HIS A 210 19.29 7.61 -2.37
N ARG A 211 18.00 7.61 -2.72
CA ARG A 211 17.29 8.81 -3.19
C ARG A 211 15.90 8.83 -2.59
N ASN A 212 15.51 10.01 -2.13
CA ASN A 212 14.13 10.22 -1.73
C ASN A 212 13.24 10.13 -2.96
N LEU A 213 12.00 9.65 -2.81
CA LEU A 213 11.07 9.66 -3.94
C LEU A 213 10.92 11.09 -4.49
N CYS A 214 10.88 12.11 -3.61
CA CYS A 214 10.90 13.55 -3.93
C CYS A 214 11.96 13.97 -4.96
N GLU A 215 13.16 13.41 -4.85
CA GLU A 215 14.28 13.77 -5.73
C GLU A 215 14.14 13.13 -7.11
N LEU A 216 13.48 11.96 -7.18
CA LEU A 216 13.30 11.20 -8.41
C LEU A 216 12.23 11.81 -9.34
N GLU A 217 11.17 12.40 -8.79
CA GLU A 217 10.13 13.10 -9.56
C GLU A 217 10.64 14.42 -10.16
N TYR A 218 11.44 15.18 -9.40
CA TYR A 218 11.99 16.46 -9.88
C TYR A 218 12.98 16.27 -11.04
N THR A 219 13.75 15.18 -11.03
CA THR A 219 14.73 14.87 -12.08
C THR A 219 14.06 14.57 -13.43
N LYS A 220 12.86 13.96 -13.45
CA LYS A 220 12.13 13.60 -14.68
C LYS A 220 11.15 14.67 -15.17
N LEU A 221 10.58 15.47 -14.27
CA LEU A 221 9.74 16.62 -14.64
C LEU A 221 10.52 17.66 -15.45
N CYS A 222 11.83 17.81 -15.21
CA CYS A 222 12.69 18.67 -16.02
C CYS A 222 12.99 18.11 -17.42
N GLU A 223 12.81 16.81 -17.66
CA GLU A 223 13.07 16.17 -18.95
C GLU A 223 11.83 16.08 -19.86
N THR A 224 10.63 16.35 -19.32
CA THR A 224 9.37 16.15 -20.04
C THR A 224 8.59 17.47 -20.18
N ILE A 225 8.62 18.04 -21.40
CA ILE A 225 7.80 19.12 -22.00
C ILE A 225 6.99 20.02 -21.02
N PRO A 226 7.26 21.34 -20.96
CA PRO A 226 6.47 22.27 -20.16
C PRO A 226 5.07 22.43 -20.78
N GLY A 227 4.02 21.98 -20.08
CA GLY A 227 2.63 22.31 -20.44
C GLY A 227 1.56 21.23 -20.28
N SER A 228 1.89 19.99 -19.90
CA SER A 228 0.88 18.96 -19.63
C SER A 228 0.91 18.51 -18.16
N ILE A 229 0.38 19.35 -17.27
CA ILE A 229 0.02 18.92 -15.92
C ILE A 229 -1.48 18.67 -15.95
N ASP A 230 -1.86 17.42 -16.16
CA ASP A 230 -3.24 16.99 -15.92
C ASP A 230 -3.50 17.09 -14.41
N LYS A 231 -4.66 17.63 -14.04
CA LYS A 231 -5.03 17.97 -12.65
C LYS A 231 -5.21 16.77 -11.71
N ASP A 232 -4.91 15.55 -12.16
CA ASP A 232 -5.07 14.28 -11.43
C ASP A 232 -3.76 13.48 -11.34
N ASP A 233 -2.61 14.12 -11.15
CA ASP A 233 -1.34 13.42 -10.87
C ASP A 233 -1.37 12.79 -9.46
N ILE A 234 -2.11 11.67 -9.36
CA ILE A 234 -2.03 10.76 -8.24
C ILE A 234 -0.64 10.14 -8.25
N GLN A 235 0.19 10.52 -7.28
CA GLN A 235 1.46 9.87 -7.04
C GLN A 235 1.23 8.39 -6.77
N VAL A 236 1.98 7.51 -7.43
CA VAL A 236 1.76 6.05 -7.35
C VAL A 236 1.91 5.55 -5.90
N SER A 237 2.78 6.19 -5.11
CA SER A 237 2.93 5.93 -3.68
C SER A 237 1.68 6.18 -2.85
N ASP A 238 0.77 7.05 -3.30
CA ASP A 238 -0.52 7.26 -2.64
C ASP A 238 -1.50 6.10 -2.88
N LEU A 239 -1.19 5.13 -3.73
CA LEU A 239 -2.11 4.05 -4.11
C LEU A 239 -1.90 2.76 -3.31
N PHE A 240 -0.80 2.64 -2.56
CA PHE A 240 -0.48 1.44 -1.80
C PHE A 240 -0.04 1.75 -0.36
N THR A 241 -0.26 0.77 0.51
CA THR A 241 0.29 0.74 1.88
C THR A 241 1.60 -0.01 1.86
N TYR A 242 2.65 0.55 2.45
CA TYR A 242 3.98 -0.04 2.46
C TYR A 242 4.31 -0.60 3.85
N PHE A 243 4.81 -1.83 3.90
CA PHE A 243 5.31 -2.51 5.09
C PHE A 243 6.81 -2.74 4.94
N ASP A 244 7.59 -1.95 5.69
CA ASP A 244 9.02 -2.15 5.84
C ASP A 244 9.27 -3.24 6.89
N CYS A 245 9.64 -4.42 6.40
CA CYS A 245 9.91 -5.60 7.22
C CYS A 245 11.39 -5.76 7.53
N THR A 246 12.23 -4.74 7.28
CA THR A 246 13.69 -4.84 7.45
C THR A 246 14.08 -5.27 8.86
N ASP A 247 13.45 -4.77 9.91
CA ASP A 247 13.75 -5.15 11.29
C ASP A 247 12.71 -6.09 11.90
N TYR A 248 11.94 -6.77 11.04
CA TYR A 248 10.86 -7.64 11.46
C TYR A 248 11.37 -8.85 12.24
N THR A 249 10.90 -8.95 13.47
CA THR A 249 11.10 -10.10 14.36
C THR A 249 9.78 -10.78 14.66
N ASP A 250 9.77 -12.11 14.60
CA ASP A 250 8.63 -12.91 15.03
C ASP A 250 9.04 -14.34 15.39
N VAL A 251 8.04 -15.09 15.84
CA VAL A 251 8.07 -16.54 15.91
C VAL A 251 7.81 -17.12 14.52
N LYS A 252 8.67 -18.06 14.11
CA LYS A 252 8.48 -18.84 12.88
C LYS A 252 7.52 -20.00 13.11
N ASP A 253 6.57 -20.16 12.20
CA ASP A 253 5.43 -21.08 12.36
C ASP A 253 5.85 -22.56 12.49
N TYR A 254 6.89 -22.99 11.77
CA TYR A 254 7.39 -24.36 11.85
C TYR A 254 8.10 -24.71 13.17
N VAL A 255 8.56 -23.71 13.93
CA VAL A 255 9.23 -23.91 15.24
C VAL A 255 8.21 -24.20 16.36
N ALA A 256 6.94 -23.87 16.15
CA ALA A 256 5.87 -24.11 17.13
C ALA A 256 5.49 -25.60 17.31
N THR A 257 6.11 -26.52 16.55
CA THR A 257 5.92 -27.98 16.67
C THR A 257 6.81 -28.58 17.77
N GLY A 258 6.57 -28.18 19.03
CA GLY A 258 7.00 -28.95 20.21
C GLY A 258 8.26 -28.51 20.97
N LEU A 259 8.88 -27.37 20.63
CA LEU A 259 10.00 -26.81 21.42
C LEU A 259 9.50 -25.74 22.40
N GLN A 260 9.73 -25.96 23.71
CA GLN A 260 9.19 -25.14 24.82
C GLN A 260 9.84 -23.74 24.98
N ASN A 261 10.74 -23.32 24.09
CA ASN A 261 11.40 -22.00 24.17
C ASN A 261 11.48 -21.37 22.78
N VAL A 262 10.36 -20.87 22.27
CA VAL A 262 10.30 -20.20 20.97
C VAL A 262 10.69 -18.74 21.14
N GLN A 263 11.97 -18.44 20.97
CA GLN A 263 12.47 -17.06 20.97
C GLN A 263 12.10 -16.36 19.66
N SER A 264 11.66 -15.09 19.75
CA SER A 264 11.49 -14.23 18.59
C SER A 264 12.84 -14.05 17.89
N GLN A 265 12.85 -14.17 16.56
CA GLN A 265 14.03 -13.99 15.73
C GLN A 265 13.72 -13.13 14.52
N GLY A 266 14.76 -12.58 13.89
CA GLY A 266 14.62 -11.89 12.61
C GLY A 266 14.07 -12.83 11.53
N ILE A 267 13.02 -12.39 10.83
CA ILE A 267 12.32 -13.23 9.85
C ILE A 267 12.97 -13.11 8.47
N VAL A 268 13.11 -11.88 7.98
CA VAL A 268 13.65 -11.56 6.65
C VAL A 268 14.99 -10.83 6.72
N SER A 269 15.50 -10.56 7.92
CA SER A 269 16.86 -10.04 8.12
C SER A 269 17.36 -10.43 9.52
N TYR A 270 18.56 -9.99 9.91
CA TYR A 270 19.05 -10.12 11.28
C TYR A 270 18.39 -9.16 12.29
N ALA A 271 17.46 -8.30 11.83
CA ALA A 271 16.75 -7.30 12.63
C ALA A 271 17.69 -6.45 13.49
N LEU A 272 18.72 -5.89 12.84
CA LEU A 272 19.78 -5.15 13.51
C LEU A 272 19.32 -3.79 14.05
N LYS A 273 18.12 -3.33 13.69
CA LYS A 273 17.55 -2.02 14.04
C LYS A 273 18.45 -0.88 13.61
N LYS A 274 19.16 -1.04 12.49
CA LYS A 274 20.04 -0.01 11.94
C LYS A 274 19.26 0.85 10.95
N SER A 275 19.58 2.14 10.91
CA SER A 275 19.11 3.08 9.89
C SER A 275 19.40 2.59 8.47
N SER A 276 20.52 1.89 8.29
CA SER A 276 20.92 1.18 7.07
C SER A 276 21.78 -0.04 7.33
N LEU A 277 21.61 -1.06 6.50
CA LEU A 277 22.50 -2.21 6.46
C LEU A 277 23.77 -1.81 5.72
N ASN A 278 24.92 -2.15 6.30
CA ASN A 278 26.21 -1.91 5.67
C ASN A 278 26.66 -3.12 4.83
N PHE A 279 27.75 -2.97 4.09
CA PHE A 279 28.30 -4.05 3.26
C PHE A 279 28.54 -5.36 4.04
N PRO A 280 29.17 -5.36 5.24
CA PRO A 280 29.25 -6.56 6.08
C PRO A 280 27.89 -7.19 6.41
N ASP A 281 26.87 -6.39 6.69
CA ASP A 281 25.52 -6.89 6.98
C ASP A 281 24.92 -7.59 5.75
N TYR A 282 25.01 -6.98 4.55
CA TYR A 282 24.57 -7.62 3.31
C TYR A 282 25.34 -8.90 3.00
N PHE A 283 26.66 -8.90 3.22
CA PHE A 283 27.47 -10.11 3.00
C PHE A 283 27.03 -11.25 3.93
N ARG A 284 26.78 -10.96 5.21
CA ARG A 284 26.25 -11.93 6.17
C ARG A 284 24.87 -12.45 5.81
N LEU A 285 24.01 -11.59 5.25
CA LEU A 285 22.67 -11.98 4.79
C LEU A 285 22.76 -12.87 3.54
N GLY A 286 23.61 -12.52 2.58
CA GLY A 286 23.87 -13.36 1.42
C GLY A 286 24.43 -14.73 1.83
N LEU A 287 25.39 -14.75 2.76
CA LEU A 287 25.95 -16.01 3.26
C LEU A 287 24.91 -16.85 4.02
N ALA A 288 24.04 -16.22 4.82
CA ALA A 288 22.90 -16.91 5.41
C ALA A 288 22.01 -17.57 4.36
N TYR A 289 21.57 -16.81 3.36
CA TYR A 289 20.70 -17.32 2.31
C TYR A 289 21.31 -18.49 1.52
N PHE A 290 22.59 -18.39 1.12
CA PHE A 290 23.22 -19.36 0.23
C PHE A 290 23.91 -20.53 0.94
N VAL A 291 24.45 -20.34 2.14
CA VAL A 291 25.34 -21.31 2.80
C VAL A 291 24.65 -22.05 3.95
N TYR A 292 23.83 -21.38 4.76
CA TYR A 292 23.24 -22.00 5.94
C TYR A 292 21.85 -22.56 5.61
N LYS A 293 21.70 -23.87 5.39
CA LYS A 293 20.36 -24.48 5.25
C LYS A 293 19.86 -24.95 6.63
N GLY A 294 18.70 -24.46 7.09
CA GLY A 294 18.04 -24.96 8.31
C GLY A 294 17.10 -23.98 9.03
N ALA A 295 16.51 -24.45 10.13
CA ALA A 295 15.47 -23.75 10.92
C ALA A 295 15.90 -22.42 11.58
N LYS A 296 17.21 -22.17 11.69
CA LYS A 296 17.79 -20.91 12.19
C LYS A 296 18.19 -19.94 11.08
N ASN A 297 17.93 -20.30 9.82
CA ASN A 297 18.39 -19.48 8.71
C ASN A 297 17.44 -18.31 8.45
N ILE A 298 17.99 -17.18 8.00
CA ILE A 298 17.22 -16.03 7.57
C ILE A 298 16.95 -16.18 6.07
N ASP A 299 15.66 -16.27 5.73
CA ASP A 299 15.21 -16.20 4.35
C ASP A 299 14.80 -14.76 4.07
N THR A 300 15.71 -14.00 3.47
CA THR A 300 15.50 -12.57 3.17
C THR A 300 14.37 -12.33 2.17
N HIS A 301 13.99 -13.36 1.42
CA HIS A 301 13.12 -13.22 0.27
C HIS A 301 11.76 -13.91 0.45
N GLY A 302 11.76 -15.17 0.87
CA GLY A 302 10.54 -15.96 1.13
C GLY A 302 10.05 -15.89 2.59
N GLY A 303 10.89 -15.43 3.53
CA GLY A 303 10.64 -15.55 4.96
C GLY A 303 9.36 -14.88 5.47
N TYR A 304 8.77 -13.96 4.70
CA TYR A 304 7.48 -13.32 5.02
C TYR A 304 6.35 -14.31 5.33
N PHE A 305 6.38 -15.51 4.74
CA PHE A 305 5.35 -16.53 4.97
C PHE A 305 5.63 -17.40 6.20
N ASP A 306 6.84 -17.33 6.76
CA ASP A 306 7.23 -18.06 7.97
C ASP A 306 6.88 -17.31 9.26
N GLY A 307 6.91 -15.98 9.23
CA GLY A 307 6.60 -15.13 10.38
C GLY A 307 5.10 -15.07 10.65
N LYS A 308 4.69 -15.36 11.89
CA LYS A 308 3.27 -15.44 12.27
C LYS A 308 2.47 -14.19 11.92
N PHE A 309 3.00 -12.99 12.21
CA PHE A 309 2.32 -11.74 11.94
C PHE A 309 2.21 -11.45 10.45
N SER A 310 3.32 -11.50 9.72
CA SER A 310 3.34 -11.21 8.28
C SER A 310 2.47 -12.18 7.50
N GLN A 311 2.48 -13.47 7.85
CA GLN A 311 1.60 -14.48 7.27
C GLN A 311 0.12 -14.12 7.52
N LYS A 312 -0.24 -13.83 8.78
CA LYS A 312 -1.60 -13.37 9.15
C LYS A 312 -1.99 -12.12 8.37
N ALA A 313 -1.14 -11.11 8.35
CA ALA A 313 -1.38 -9.83 7.67
C ALA A 313 -1.57 -10.03 6.17
N ILE A 314 -0.67 -10.76 5.48
CA ILE A 314 -0.76 -11.02 4.03
C ILE A 314 -2.09 -11.67 3.68
N TYR A 315 -2.48 -12.74 4.39
CA TYR A 315 -3.71 -13.47 4.07
C TYR A 315 -4.97 -12.72 4.50
N GLU A 316 -5.04 -12.24 5.75
CA GLU A 316 -6.24 -11.54 6.23
C GLU A 316 -6.48 -10.25 5.47
N ILE A 317 -5.44 -9.50 5.07
CA ILE A 317 -5.60 -8.34 4.20
C ILE A 317 -6.11 -8.76 2.82
N ALA A 318 -5.58 -9.83 2.23
CA ALA A 318 -6.04 -10.30 0.92
C ALA A 318 -7.52 -10.72 0.92
N PHE A 319 -7.99 -11.37 1.99
CA PHE A 319 -9.37 -11.87 2.09
C PHE A 319 -10.35 -10.81 2.64
N LEU A 320 -9.98 -10.10 3.69
CA LEU A 320 -10.87 -9.22 4.47
C LEU A 320 -10.64 -7.74 4.18
N GLY A 321 -9.49 -7.37 3.62
CA GLY A 321 -9.06 -5.98 3.46
C GLY A 321 -8.53 -5.38 4.76
N PHE A 322 -8.06 -4.13 4.71
CA PHE A 322 -7.43 -3.54 5.89
C PHE A 322 -8.42 -3.36 7.04
N LYS A 323 -9.63 -2.86 6.76
CA LYS A 323 -10.70 -2.72 7.76
C LYS A 323 -11.01 -4.06 8.43
N GLY A 324 -11.15 -5.13 7.64
CA GLY A 324 -11.41 -6.47 8.16
C GLY A 324 -10.23 -7.06 8.94
N PHE A 325 -9.00 -6.78 8.51
CA PHE A 325 -7.78 -7.14 9.25
C PHE A 325 -7.71 -6.44 10.61
N LEU A 326 -8.04 -5.15 10.69
CA LEU A 326 -8.10 -4.42 11.96
C LEU A 326 -9.14 -5.01 12.92
N LEU A 327 -10.28 -5.49 12.42
CA LEU A 327 -11.28 -6.17 13.25
C LEU A 327 -10.74 -7.44 13.92
N SER A 328 -9.68 -8.06 13.39
CA SER A 328 -9.05 -9.23 14.02
C SER A 328 -8.38 -8.92 15.37
N TYR A 329 -8.16 -7.64 15.68
CA TYR A 329 -7.66 -7.19 16.99
C TYR A 329 -8.76 -7.09 18.05
N LEU A 330 -10.04 -7.17 17.67
CA LEU A 330 -11.14 -7.25 18.63
C LEU A 330 -11.21 -8.65 19.25
N SER A 331 -11.58 -8.71 20.53
CA SER A 331 -11.78 -10.00 21.21
C SER A 331 -12.99 -10.76 20.65
N ASN A 332 -12.95 -12.09 20.70
CA ASN A 332 -14.07 -12.95 20.30
C ASN A 332 -15.38 -12.64 21.04
N SER A 333 -15.31 -12.17 22.29
CA SER A 333 -16.46 -11.68 23.06
C SER A 333 -17.05 -10.37 22.51
N GLN A 334 -16.20 -9.47 22.01
CA GLN A 334 -16.63 -8.22 21.36
C GLN A 334 -17.21 -8.49 19.97
N LEU A 335 -16.66 -9.45 19.22
CA LEU A 335 -17.21 -9.86 17.93
C LEU A 335 -18.57 -10.55 18.07
N LYS A 336 -18.75 -11.45 19.05
CA LYS A 336 -20.01 -12.19 19.26
C LYS A 336 -21.17 -11.32 19.76
N SER A 337 -20.88 -10.34 20.63
CA SER A 337 -21.91 -9.45 21.18
C SER A 337 -22.44 -8.43 20.17
N ARG A 338 -21.70 -8.16 19.09
CA ARG A 338 -22.02 -7.11 18.13
C ARG A 338 -22.75 -7.59 16.88
N GLY A 339 -22.92 -8.90 16.71
CA GLY A 339 -23.33 -9.46 15.42
C GLY A 339 -22.34 -9.08 14.31
N SER A 340 -22.66 -9.37 13.07
CA SER A 340 -21.85 -9.05 11.89
C SER A 340 -21.80 -7.53 11.59
N GLN A 341 -21.42 -6.70 12.55
CA GLN A 341 -21.19 -5.26 12.35
C GLN A 341 -19.93 -5.03 11.50
N GLN A 342 -20.09 -4.24 10.46
CA GLN A 342 -19.01 -3.77 9.59
C GLN A 342 -18.17 -2.71 10.32
N PHE A 343 -16.89 -2.60 9.96
CA PHE A 343 -15.94 -1.64 10.56
C PHE A 343 -16.47 -0.20 10.55
N ASP A 344 -17.20 0.19 9.51
CA ASP A 344 -17.78 1.53 9.32
C ASP A 344 -18.97 1.82 10.26
N GLY A 345 -19.44 0.82 11.00
CA GLY A 345 -20.41 1.00 12.09
C GLY A 345 -19.76 1.26 13.45
N LEU A 346 -18.44 1.14 13.57
CA LEU A 346 -17.74 1.34 14.86
C LEU A 346 -17.65 2.83 15.21
N PRO A 347 -17.77 3.20 16.50
CA PRO A 347 -17.44 4.53 17.00
C PRO A 347 -16.00 4.94 16.66
N LEU A 348 -15.78 6.23 16.38
CA LEU A 348 -14.47 6.76 15.96
C LEU A 348 -13.33 6.42 16.94
N ASN A 349 -13.57 6.59 18.23
CA ASN A 349 -12.60 6.25 19.28
C ASN A 349 -12.19 4.77 19.27
N GLU A 350 -13.07 3.86 18.86
CA GLU A 350 -12.72 2.45 18.71
C GLU A 350 -11.90 2.18 17.46
N ARG A 351 -12.20 2.85 16.34
CA ARG A 351 -11.38 2.76 15.12
C ARG A 351 -9.96 3.26 15.36
N GLU A 352 -9.84 4.40 16.04
CA GLU A 352 -8.56 4.96 16.46
C GLU A 352 -7.80 4.02 17.39
N LYS A 353 -8.51 3.38 18.33
CA LYS A 353 -7.92 2.35 19.18
C LYS A 353 -7.39 1.16 18.39
N LEU A 354 -8.16 0.63 17.44
CA LEU A 354 -7.72 -0.50 16.59
C LEU A 354 -6.50 -0.15 15.75
N LEU A 355 -6.46 1.05 15.17
CA LEU A 355 -5.28 1.57 14.46
C LEU A 355 -4.07 1.67 15.39
N LYS A 356 -4.28 2.15 16.62
CA LYS A 356 -3.22 2.25 17.63
C LYS A 356 -2.71 0.86 18.03
N ASP A 357 -3.61 -0.10 18.30
CA ASP A 357 -3.26 -1.47 18.67
C ASP A 357 -2.46 -2.15 17.53
N PHE A 358 -2.86 -1.95 16.27
CA PHE A 358 -2.10 -2.41 15.10
C PHE A 358 -0.72 -1.73 14.99
N SER A 359 -0.64 -0.42 15.21
CA SER A 359 0.64 0.30 15.22
C SER A 359 1.57 -0.19 16.33
N ASP A 360 1.04 -0.44 17.52
CA ASP A 360 1.79 -0.94 18.68
C ASP A 360 2.29 -2.39 18.43
N ASP A 361 1.49 -3.24 17.77
CA ASP A 361 1.91 -4.59 17.36
C ASP A 361 3.04 -4.54 16.32
N CYS A 362 2.89 -3.73 15.26
CA CYS A 362 3.97 -3.47 14.28
C CYS A 362 5.24 -2.96 14.96
N LYS A 363 5.10 -2.03 15.92
CA LYS A 363 6.22 -1.49 16.70
C LYS A 363 6.94 -2.57 17.49
N SER A 364 6.19 -3.41 18.21
CA SER A 364 6.75 -4.52 19.00
C SER A 364 7.53 -5.52 18.15
N LYS A 365 7.18 -5.63 16.85
CA LYS A 365 7.79 -6.52 15.88
C LYS A 365 8.90 -5.89 15.05
N GLY A 366 9.16 -4.59 15.17
CA GLY A 366 10.17 -3.90 14.36
C GLY A 366 9.74 -3.65 12.90
N ILE A 367 8.44 -3.47 12.66
CA ILE A 367 7.87 -3.17 11.35
C ILE A 367 7.51 -1.69 11.28
N GLN A 368 7.86 -1.04 10.16
CA GLN A 368 7.37 0.31 9.83
C GLN A 368 6.29 0.22 8.77
N VAL A 369 5.18 0.94 8.98
CA VAL A 369 4.04 0.96 8.07
C VAL A 369 3.82 2.39 7.57
N VAL A 370 3.76 2.55 6.26
CA VAL A 370 3.39 3.81 5.59
C VAL A 370 2.02 3.60 4.96
N LEU A 371 0.98 4.19 5.55
CA LEU A 371 -0.40 4.06 5.11
C LEU A 371 -0.68 4.91 3.87
N SER A 372 -1.44 4.38 2.92
CA SER A 372 -1.97 5.19 1.80
C SER A 372 -3.08 6.13 2.28
N PRO A 373 -2.94 7.46 2.13
CA PRO A 373 -3.97 8.41 2.52
C PRO A 373 -5.20 8.26 1.64
N LYS A 374 -5.07 7.88 0.36
CA LYS A 374 -6.24 7.74 -0.54
C LYS A 374 -7.10 6.53 -0.21
N ARG A 375 -6.53 5.47 0.37
CA ARG A 375 -7.27 4.25 0.72
C ARG A 375 -7.88 4.27 2.12
N TYR A 376 -7.44 5.19 2.99
CA TYR A 376 -7.87 5.21 4.40
C TYR A 376 -8.45 6.55 4.89
N LYS A 377 -8.84 7.46 3.99
CA LYS A 377 -9.53 8.71 4.39
C LYS A 377 -10.77 8.44 5.25
N GLU A 378 -11.42 7.29 5.03
CA GLU A 378 -12.68 6.87 5.66
C GLU A 378 -12.51 6.05 6.94
N ILE A 379 -11.28 5.79 7.39
CA ILE A 379 -11.08 5.14 8.71
C ILE A 379 -11.38 6.12 9.86
N LYS A 380 -11.57 7.40 9.53
CA LYS A 380 -12.05 8.47 10.41
C LYS A 380 -13.58 8.55 10.50
#